data_AF-A0A821JN36-F1
#
_entry.id   AF-A0A821JN36-F1
#
_cell.length_a   1.000
_cell.length_b   1.000
_cell.length_c   1.000
_cell.angle_alpha   90.00
_cell.angle_beta   90.00
_cell.angle_gamma   90.00
#
_symmetry.space_group_name_H-M   'P 1'
#
loop_
_entity.id
_entity.type
_entity.pdbx_description
1 polymer ?
#
loop_
_entity_poly.entity_id
_entity_poly.type
_entity_poly.pdbx_seq_one_letter_code
_entity_poly.pdbx_strand_id
1 'polypeptide(L)' 'VALNAMATDETLDDQSKELAKLPIEVILTQIQRIPEKYQSTLRNNGGGYVNHKLFFTMLRKPTATATENQPTGPLLDAIE' A
#
# COMPACT_ATOMS: atom_id res chain seq x y z
N VAL A 1 4.20 10.43 13.21
CA VAL A 1 4.36 9.87 11.84
C VAL A 1 3.62 10.78 10.84
N ALA A 2 4.00 10.76 9.56
CA ALA A 2 3.29 11.27 8.37
C ALA A 2 1.80 11.63 8.59
N LEU A 3 1.02 10.58 8.83
CA LEU A 3 -0.44 10.63 8.98
C LEU A 3 -0.90 11.46 10.19
N ASN A 4 -0.29 11.27 11.36
CA ASN A 4 -0.63 12.05 12.55
C ASN A 4 -0.33 13.53 12.33
N ALA A 5 0.82 13.85 11.71
CA ALA A 5 1.19 15.23 11.42
C ALA A 5 0.20 15.89 10.45
N MET A 6 -0.33 15.13 9.47
CA MET A 6 -1.36 15.60 8.56
C MET A 6 -2.72 15.76 9.26
N ALA A 7 -3.11 14.83 10.13
CA ALA A 7 -4.39 14.87 10.83
C ALA A 7 -4.50 16.04 11.82
N THR A 8 -3.39 16.47 12.40
CA THR A 8 -3.33 17.57 13.38
C THR A 8 -2.89 18.91 12.78
N ASP A 9 -2.66 18.98 11.47
CA ASP A 9 -2.22 20.22 10.83
C ASP A 9 -3.40 21.19 10.67
N GLU A 10 -3.44 22.22 11.52
CA GLU A 10 -4.48 23.24 11.53
C GLU A 10 -4.59 24.02 10.21
N THR A 11 -3.54 24.03 9.38
CA THR A 11 -3.50 24.75 8.09
C THR A 11 -4.20 24.00 6.95
N LEU A 12 -4.54 22.72 7.15
CA LEU A 12 -5.20 21.90 6.15
C LEU A 12 -6.73 21.97 6.24
N ASP A 13 -7.39 21.80 5.10
CA ASP A 13 -8.84 21.61 5.03
C ASP A 13 -9.29 20.27 5.67
N ASP A 14 -10.58 20.20 6.00
CA ASP A 14 -11.16 19.02 6.64
C ASP A 14 -11.05 17.79 5.74
N GLN A 15 -11.16 17.96 4.42
CA GLN A 15 -11.04 16.86 3.47
C GLN A 15 -9.66 16.19 3.53
N SER A 16 -8.58 16.97 3.61
CA SER A 16 -7.21 16.48 3.73
C SER A 16 -6.99 15.76 5.06
N LYS A 17 -7.60 16.26 6.14
CA LYS A 17 -7.55 15.62 7.46
C LYS A 17 -8.33 14.30 7.50
N GLU A 18 -9.48 14.23 6.83
CA GLU A 18 -10.27 12.99 6.72
C GLU A 18 -9.52 11.93 5.89
N LEU A 19 -8.81 12.33 4.83
CA LEU A 19 -7.95 11.41 4.09
C LEU A 19 -6.90 10.75 4.99
N ALA A 20 -6.40 11.44 6.03
CA ALA A 20 -5.43 10.89 6.98
C ALA A 20 -5.93 9.69 7.79
N LYS A 21 -7.26 9.52 7.88
CA LYS A 21 -7.93 8.50 8.70
C LYS A 21 -8.25 7.23 7.91
N LEU A 22 -8.08 7.25 6.60
CA LEU A 22 -8.36 6.11 5.73
C LEU A 22 -7.26 5.03 5.84
N PRO A 23 -7.54 3.78 5.44
CA PRO A 23 -6.51 2.77 5.28
C PRO A 23 -5.39 3.25 4.35
N ILE A 24 -4.15 2.89 4.66
CA ILE A 24 -2.98 3.36 3.89
C ILE A 24 -3.07 2.95 2.42
N GLU A 25 -3.64 1.80 2.11
CA GLU A 25 -3.91 1.35 0.74
C GLU A 25 -4.79 2.36 -0.02
N VAL A 26 -5.86 2.87 0.62
CA VAL A 26 -6.75 3.88 0.02
C VAL A 26 -6.03 5.21 -0.14
N ILE A 27 -5.29 5.64 0.88
CA ILE A 27 -4.49 6.89 0.84
C ILE A 27 -3.54 6.89 -0.35
N LEU A 28 -2.85 5.78 -0.62
CA LEU A 28 -1.90 5.67 -1.72
C LEU A 28 -2.58 5.77 -3.10
N THR A 29 -3.80 5.27 -3.27
CA THR A 29 -4.56 5.44 -4.53
C THR A 29 -4.95 6.90 -4.81
N GLN A 30 -4.97 7.73 -3.77
CA GLN A 30 -5.39 9.12 -3.83
C GLN A 30 -4.26 10.08 -3.45
N ILE A 31 -3.00 9.65 -3.55
CA ILE A 31 -1.84 10.41 -3.05
C ILE A 31 -1.73 11.82 -3.63
N GLN A 32 -2.28 12.06 -4.83
CA GLN A 32 -2.31 13.38 -5.47
C GLN A 32 -3.28 14.37 -4.81
N ARG A 33 -4.26 13.87 -4.04
CA ARG A 33 -5.21 14.70 -3.25
C ARG A 33 -4.63 15.11 -1.90
N ILE A 34 -3.46 14.58 -1.53
CA ILE A 34 -2.76 14.89 -0.29
C ILE A 34 -1.88 16.14 -0.50
N PRO A 35 -1.76 17.04 0.49
CA PRO A 35 -0.86 18.18 0.39
C PRO A 35 0.58 17.75 0.08
N GLU A 36 1.22 18.43 -0.86
CA GLU A 36 2.51 18.05 -1.46
C GLU A 36 3.59 17.72 -0.42
N LYS A 37 3.67 18.52 0.66
CA LYS A 37 4.63 18.35 1.75
C LYS A 37 4.58 16.98 2.44
N TYR A 38 3.48 16.22 2.34
CA TYR A 38 3.33 14.88 2.91
C TYR A 38 3.45 13.75 1.89
N GLN A 39 3.32 14.03 0.59
CA GLN A 39 3.17 12.99 -0.43
C GLN A 39 4.37 12.04 -0.51
N SER A 40 5.59 12.56 -0.51
CA SER A 40 6.81 11.75 -0.64
C SER A 40 6.97 10.79 0.54
N THR A 41 6.81 11.30 1.77
CA THR A 41 6.92 10.49 2.99
C THR A 41 5.86 9.40 3.03
N LEU A 42 4.61 9.71 2.70
CA LEU A 42 3.52 8.74 2.68
C LEU A 42 3.68 7.71 1.56
N ARG A 43 4.08 8.14 0.35
CA ARG A 43 4.35 7.24 -0.77
C ARG A 43 5.45 6.24 -0.43
N ASN A 44 6.58 6.71 0.08
CA ASN A 44 7.74 5.85 0.33
C ASN A 44 7.51 4.91 1.50
N ASN A 45 7.03 5.42 2.64
CA ASN A 45 6.85 4.60 3.84
C ASN A 45 5.54 3.80 3.81
N GLY A 46 4.45 4.42 3.36
CA GLY A 46 3.17 3.73 3.17
C GLY A 46 3.25 2.67 2.08
N GLY A 47 3.86 3.00 0.94
CA GLY A 47 4.14 2.02 -0.11
C GLY A 47 5.06 0.90 0.39
N GLY A 48 6.09 1.24 1.16
CA GLY A 48 6.92 0.26 1.86
C GLY A 48 6.11 -0.71 2.72
N TYR A 49 5.24 -0.20 3.59
CA TYR A 49 4.36 -1.03 4.42
C TYR A 49 3.48 -1.96 3.59
N VAL A 50 2.78 -1.43 2.58
CA VAL A 50 1.88 -2.22 1.71
C VAL A 50 2.67 -3.30 0.96
N ASN A 51 3.81 -2.95 0.38
CA ASN A 51 4.65 -3.88 -0.36
C ASN A 51 5.17 -5.02 0.54
N HIS A 52 5.59 -4.73 1.77
CA HIS A 52 6.07 -5.77 2.69
C HIS A 52 4.94 -6.67 3.20
N LYS A 53 3.77 -6.09 3.53
CA LYS A 53 2.57 -6.86 3.90
C LYS A 53 2.20 -7.84 2.77
N LEU A 54 2.20 -7.37 1.52
CA LEU A 54 1.95 -8.23 0.36
C LEU A 54 3.04 -9.30 0.20
N PHE A 55 4.31 -8.90 0.20
CA PHE A 55 5.45 -9.81 0.00
C PHE A 55 5.39 -11.01 0.95
N PHE A 56 5.24 -10.78 2.25
CA PHE A 56 5.21 -11.88 3.21
C PHE A 56 3.93 -12.73 3.10
N THR A 57 2.81 -12.15 2.68
CA THR A 57 1.57 -12.91 2.43
C THR A 57 1.69 -13.82 1.21
N MET A 58 2.50 -13.42 0.22
CA MET A 58 2.73 -14.19 -1.02
C MET A 58 3.75 -15.31 -0.84
N LEU A 59 4.55 -15.29 0.23
CA LEU A 59 5.51 -16.35 0.52
C LEU A 59 4.80 -17.58 1.09
N ARG A 60 5.25 -18.76 0.66
CA ARG A 60 4.90 -20.06 1.25
C ARG A 60 6.15 -20.74 1.78
N LYS A 61 5.96 -21.80 2.57
CA LYS A 61 7.07 -22.68 2.96
C LYS A 61 7.73 -23.28 1.71
N PRO A 62 9.05 -23.52 1.75
CA PRO A 62 9.76 -24.18 0.66
C PRO A 62 9.06 -25.48 0.24
N THR A 63 9.03 -25.72 -1.06
CA THR A 63 8.46 -26.92 -1.68
C THR A 63 9.55 -27.89 -2.07
N ALA A 64 9.21 -29.16 -2.23
CA ALA A 64 10.18 -30.16 -2.65
C ALA A 64 10.51 -30.02 -4.14
N THR A 65 9.57 -29.53 -4.94
CA THR A 65 9.70 -29.43 -6.41
C THR A 65 9.22 -28.07 -6.94
N ALA A 66 9.72 -27.68 -8.12
CA ALA A 66 9.29 -26.45 -8.80
C ALA A 66 7.87 -26.53 -9.37
N THR A 67 7.39 -27.74 -9.71
CA THR A 67 6.02 -27.98 -10.20
C THR A 67 4.97 -27.60 -9.17
N GLU A 68 5.27 -27.74 -7.87
CA GLU A 68 4.38 -27.30 -6.79
C GLU A 68 4.19 -25.78 -6.70
N ASN A 69 5.04 -24.99 -7.37
CA ASN A 69 4.98 -23.53 -7.39
C ASN A 69 4.41 -22.98 -8.71
N GLN A 70 3.97 -23.84 -9.63
CA GLN A 70 3.36 -23.37 -10.86
C GLN A 70 2.03 -22.66 -10.58
N PRO A 71 1.70 -21.56 -11.31
CA PRO A 71 0.37 -20.99 -11.30
C PRO A 71 -0.67 -22.04 -11.70
N THR A 72 -1.88 -21.94 -11.17
CA THR A 72 -3.00 -22.83 -11.51
C THR A 72 -4.28 -22.04 -11.71
N GLY A 73 -5.27 -22.64 -12.39
CA GLY A 73 -6.58 -22.04 -12.62
C GLY A 73 -6.50 -20.77 -13.49
N PRO A 74 -7.43 -19.80 -13.30
CA PRO A 74 -7.52 -18.61 -14.16
C PRO A 74 -6.25 -17.75 -14.24
N LEU A 75 -5.37 -17.84 -13.23
CA LEU A 75 -4.09 -17.14 -13.27
C LEU A 75 -3.12 -17.78 -14.26
N LEU A 76 -3.10 -19.12 -14.36
CA LEU A 76 -2.31 -19.82 -15.38
C LEU A 76 -2.82 -19.46 -16.77
N ASP A 77 -4.15 -19.55 -16.97
CA ASP A 77 -4.81 -19.23 -18.24
C ASP A 77 -4.52 -17.81 -18.74
N ALA A 78 -4.27 -16.87 -17.82
CA ALA A 78 -3.99 -15.46 -18.16
C ALA A 78 -2.51 -15.17 -18.45
N ILE A 79 -1.59 -16.08 -18.12
CA ILE A 79 -0.14 -15.90 -18.31
C ILE A 79 0.38 -16.68 -19.53
N GLU A 80 -0.32 -17.74 -19.93
CA GLU A 80 -0.09 -18.47 -21.20
C GLU A 80 -0.63 -17.72 -22.43
#